data_AF-A0A9D6M379-F1
#
_entry.id   AF-A0A9D6M379-F1
#
_cell.length_a   1.000
_cell.length_b   1.000
_cell.length_c   1.000
_cell.angle_alpha   90.00
_cell.angle_beta   90.00
_cell.angle_gamma   90.00
#
_symmetry.space_group_name_H-M   'P 1'
#
loop_
_entity.id
_entity.type
_entity.pdbx_description
1 polymer ?
#
loop_
_entity_poly.entity_id
_entity_poly.type
_entity_poly.pdbx_seq_one_letter_code
_entity_poly.pdbx_strand_id
1 'polypeptide(L)'
;MRAKVILYLIGAFAIFLGLSMLFPAALSFAYRETAATPIFLSAVLTSGIGGILFLSFKGERVEVSHREGFAITAMAWICAGFFGALPYLFSGALPHFVDAYFESISGFTTTGATVFTSVENLPHGIIFWRSLTHWIGGMGIILLSIAILPLLGIGGMQLYRAEATGVGVSSDKLAPRLREVVMLFGKVYLVITAAEIIALIWAGMGPFDAIIHSFGTVATGGFSNKDISVEYYHSPLIEFIITIFMFLAATNFALHANFLKRGPKIYWQNPEFRFYLGLQLIAIILVAVNLRFSLYDSIASSIRYASFQVVSINTCTGFSSTDFAKWPSFSQFALVVLMLIGGSTGSTTGAIKCLRVLLLLKQGYKELRHLIHPHAVIPIKLGDRVVPTEVVTGAIGFTFLYMVIFFIASMAMTFLGLDIVSAISSVATTMGGVGPGLGVVGPLSNFSEIPYIGKWLLIFCMLLGRLEVYTLLILFTPIFWKG
;
A
#
# COMPACT_ATOMS: atom_id res chain seq x y z
N MET A 1 15.43 23.82 -10.02
CA MET A 1 14.29 23.41 -9.13
C MET A 1 13.89 24.53 -8.17
N ARG A 2 12.60 24.87 -7.99
CA ARG A 2 12.18 25.94 -7.05
C ARG A 2 11.81 25.37 -5.67
N ALA A 3 12.71 25.52 -4.69
CA ALA A 3 12.47 25.05 -3.31
C ALA A 3 11.22 25.70 -2.66
N LYS A 4 10.92 26.96 -3.01
CA LYS A 4 9.77 27.69 -2.46
C LYS A 4 8.42 27.03 -2.79
N VAL A 5 8.25 26.54 -4.03
CA VAL A 5 7.03 25.83 -4.45
C VAL A 5 6.85 24.53 -3.66
N ILE A 6 7.95 23.81 -3.43
CA ILE A 6 7.96 22.57 -2.66
C ILE A 6 7.54 22.85 -1.22
N LEU A 7 8.18 23.82 -0.55
CA LEU A 7 7.87 24.19 0.82
C LEU A 7 6.44 24.73 0.99
N TYR A 8 5.92 25.47 0.02
CA TYR A 8 4.53 25.93 0.01
C TYR A 8 3.54 24.76 0.02
N LEU A 9 3.75 23.76 -0.84
CA LEU A 9 2.87 22.58 -0.94
C LEU A 9 3.01 21.64 0.26
N ILE A 10 4.23 21.48 0.78
CA ILE A 10 4.46 20.73 2.03
C ILE A 10 3.82 21.44 3.22
N GLY A 11 3.82 22.76 3.26
CA GLY A 11 3.08 23.53 4.27
C GLY A 11 1.57 23.26 4.22
N ALA A 12 0.97 23.30 3.03
CA ALA A 12 -0.44 22.95 2.85
C ALA A 12 -0.76 21.50 3.27
N PHE A 13 0.12 20.56 2.92
CA PHE A 13 0.00 19.16 3.32
C PHE A 13 0.11 18.97 4.84
N ALA A 14 1.05 19.64 5.49
CA ALA A 14 1.18 19.61 6.95
C ALA A 14 -0.05 20.18 7.65
N ILE A 15 -0.67 21.25 7.14
CA ILE A 15 -1.95 21.76 7.67
C ILE A 15 -3.03 20.66 7.58
N PHE A 16 -3.16 20.00 6.42
CA PHE A 16 -4.11 18.90 6.26
C PHE A 16 -3.86 17.76 7.26
N LEU A 17 -2.60 17.34 7.44
CA LEU A 17 -2.25 16.33 8.43
C LEU A 17 -2.58 16.76 9.86
N GLY A 18 -2.23 17.98 10.25
CA GLY A 18 -2.55 18.50 11.58
C GLY A 18 -4.07 18.56 11.82
N LEU A 19 -4.86 19.00 10.84
CA LEU A 19 -6.32 18.98 10.92
C LEU A 19 -6.86 17.54 11.04
N SER A 20 -6.25 16.56 10.35
CA SER A 20 -6.67 15.16 10.44
C SER A 20 -6.46 14.55 11.83
N MET A 21 -5.47 15.04 12.60
CA MET A 21 -5.24 14.61 13.99
C MET A 21 -6.32 15.11 14.96
N LEU A 22 -7.17 16.07 14.54
CA LEU A 22 -8.29 16.53 15.38
C LEU A 22 -9.35 15.45 15.57
N PHE A 23 -9.53 14.54 14.60
CA PHE A 23 -10.46 13.41 14.72
C PHE A 23 -10.09 12.45 15.85
N PRO A 24 -8.88 11.86 15.92
CA PRO A 24 -8.47 11.05 17.05
C PRO A 24 -8.41 11.83 18.36
N ALA A 25 -8.06 13.12 18.34
CA ALA A 25 -8.09 13.94 19.56
C ALA A 25 -9.52 14.07 20.11
N ALA A 26 -10.50 14.39 19.25
CA ALA A 26 -11.91 14.50 19.63
C ALA A 26 -12.45 13.17 20.17
N LEU A 27 -12.08 12.05 19.54
CA LEU A 27 -12.43 10.72 20.03
C LEU A 27 -11.84 10.48 21.43
N SER A 28 -10.55 10.75 21.61
CA SER A 28 -9.88 10.56 22.90
C SER A 28 -10.47 11.44 24.01
N PHE A 29 -10.90 12.67 23.69
CA PHE A 29 -11.67 13.52 24.62
C PHE A 29 -13.03 12.92 24.97
N ALA A 30 -13.76 12.36 23.99
CA ALA A 30 -15.06 11.72 24.23
C ALA A 30 -14.94 10.50 25.16
N TYR A 31 -13.87 9.73 25.03
CA TYR A 31 -13.54 8.59 25.90
C TYR A 31 -12.84 9.00 27.21
N ARG A 32 -12.59 10.31 27.44
CA ARG A 32 -11.90 10.86 28.63
C ARG A 32 -10.51 10.27 28.86
N GLU A 33 -9.77 10.03 27.79
CA GLU A 33 -8.44 9.45 27.83
C GLU A 33 -7.35 10.50 28.01
N THR A 34 -6.27 10.12 28.68
CA THR A 34 -5.09 10.98 28.88
C THR A 34 -4.35 11.32 27.58
N ALA A 35 -4.51 10.50 26.54
CA ALA A 35 -3.91 10.72 25.22
C ALA A 35 -4.51 11.89 24.44
N ALA A 36 -5.67 12.42 24.85
CA ALA A 36 -6.36 13.49 24.12
C ALA A 36 -5.52 14.76 24.00
N THR A 37 -4.91 15.22 25.09
CA THR A 37 -4.09 16.43 25.11
C THR A 37 -2.82 16.30 24.24
N PRO A 38 -2.03 15.20 24.35
CA PRO A 38 -0.91 14.94 23.44
C PRO A 38 -1.26 14.92 21.95
N ILE A 39 -2.38 14.27 21.57
CA ILE A 39 -2.80 14.20 20.16
C ILE A 39 -3.22 15.60 19.69
N PHE A 40 -3.95 16.36 20.51
CA PHE A 40 -4.32 17.73 20.21
C PHE A 40 -3.09 18.65 20.06
N LEU A 41 -2.09 18.54 20.94
CA LEU A 41 -0.84 19.29 20.84
C LEU A 41 -0.11 18.97 19.53
N SER A 42 -0.07 17.69 19.14
CA SER A 42 0.49 17.24 17.86
C SER A 42 -0.22 17.91 16.67
N ALA A 43 -1.56 17.99 16.72
CA ALA A 43 -2.39 18.64 15.70
C ALA A 43 -2.06 20.13 15.56
N VAL A 44 -1.95 20.85 16.70
CA VAL A 44 -1.65 22.28 16.75
C VAL A 44 -0.23 22.56 16.24
N LEU A 45 0.78 21.81 16.70
CA LEU A 45 2.17 21.99 16.27
C LEU A 45 2.33 21.71 14.78
N THR A 46 1.76 20.61 14.29
CA THR A 46 1.82 20.23 12.88
C THR A 46 1.14 21.29 12.00
N SER A 47 -0.06 21.74 12.38
CA SER A 47 -0.79 22.79 11.64
C SER A 47 -0.09 24.14 11.73
N GLY A 48 0.53 24.47 12.86
CA GLY A 48 1.26 25.72 13.06
C GLY A 48 2.51 25.79 12.18
N ILE A 49 3.33 24.73 12.16
CA ILE A 49 4.51 24.64 11.28
C ILE A 49 4.06 24.68 9.81
N GLY A 50 3.02 23.92 9.46
CA GLY A 50 2.45 23.94 8.11
C GLY A 50 1.95 25.32 7.70
N GLY A 51 1.27 26.03 8.60
CA GLY A 51 0.79 27.40 8.42
C GLY A 51 1.91 28.40 8.19
N ILE A 52 2.99 28.32 8.97
CA ILE A 52 4.18 29.17 8.79
C ILE A 52 4.79 28.94 7.41
N LEU A 53 5.00 27.69 6.99
CA LEU A 53 5.52 27.37 5.66
C LEU A 53 4.59 27.86 4.55
N PHE A 54 3.30 27.57 4.66
CA PHE A 54 2.30 27.96 3.66
C PHE A 54 2.23 29.48 3.47
N LEU A 55 2.21 30.25 4.56
CA LEU A 55 2.15 31.71 4.51
C LEU A 55 3.46 32.34 4.05
N SER A 56 4.61 31.80 4.47
CA SER A 56 5.93 32.34 4.11
C SER A 56 6.25 32.21 2.61
N PHE A 57 5.67 31.22 1.94
CA PHE A 57 5.90 30.94 0.51
C PHE A 57 4.66 31.16 -0.36
N LYS A 58 3.64 31.86 0.17
CA LYS A 58 2.41 32.22 -0.56
C LYS A 58 2.73 33.23 -1.65
N GLY A 59 2.45 32.91 -2.91
CA GLY A 59 2.65 33.81 -4.07
C GLY A 59 3.41 33.19 -5.24
N GLU A 60 3.92 31.97 -5.10
CA GLU A 60 4.55 31.24 -6.20
C GLU A 60 3.53 30.73 -7.23
N ARG A 61 3.85 30.80 -8.53
CA ARG A 61 3.03 30.17 -9.58
C ARG A 61 3.05 28.65 -9.40
N VAL A 62 1.88 28.06 -9.13
CA VAL A 62 1.67 26.61 -8.90
C VAL A 62 1.61 25.84 -10.22
N GLU A 63 2.60 26.05 -11.09
CA GLU A 63 2.87 25.14 -12.20
C GLU A 63 4.02 24.24 -11.77
N VAL A 64 3.68 23.03 -11.32
CA VAL A 64 4.66 22.07 -10.79
C VAL A 64 5.38 21.39 -11.95
N SER A 65 6.70 21.57 -12.02
CA SER A 65 7.53 20.83 -12.98
C SER A 65 7.66 19.36 -12.59
N HIS A 66 8.09 18.51 -13.53
CA HIS A 66 8.30 17.07 -13.28
C HIS A 66 9.24 16.82 -12.10
N ARG A 67 10.38 17.55 -12.04
CA ARG A 67 11.34 17.45 -10.94
C ARG A 67 10.74 17.86 -9.60
N GLU A 68 9.99 18.97 -9.58
CA GLU A 68 9.31 19.43 -8.37
C GLU A 68 8.28 18.39 -7.89
N GLY A 69 7.54 17.74 -8.80
CA GLY A 69 6.60 16.68 -8.45
C GLY A 69 7.24 15.49 -7.72
N PHE A 70 8.43 15.03 -8.15
CA PHE A 70 9.18 13.98 -7.45
C PHE A 70 9.61 14.42 -6.06
N ALA A 71 10.18 15.62 -5.94
CA ALA A 71 10.64 16.14 -4.66
C ALA A 71 9.50 16.37 -3.66
N ILE A 72 8.38 16.96 -4.11
CA ILE A 72 7.16 17.16 -3.30
C ILE A 72 6.65 15.82 -2.79
N THR A 73 6.63 14.81 -3.65
CA THR A 73 6.13 13.48 -3.30
C THR A 73 6.94 12.84 -2.20
N ALA A 74 8.25 12.68 -2.39
CA ALA A 74 9.08 12.04 -1.38
C ALA A 74 9.09 12.84 -0.08
N MET A 75 9.17 14.16 -0.17
CA MET A 75 9.14 15.04 1.01
C MET A 75 7.79 14.92 1.74
N ALA A 76 6.67 14.81 1.03
CA ALA A 76 5.36 14.64 1.65
C ALA A 76 5.29 13.37 2.51
N TRP A 77 5.80 12.24 2.03
CA TRP A 77 5.82 11.00 2.81
C TRP A 77 6.77 11.04 4.01
N ILE A 78 7.95 11.65 3.84
CA ILE A 78 8.88 11.85 4.95
C ILE A 78 8.25 12.78 6.01
N CYS A 79 7.65 13.89 5.59
CA CYS A 79 6.92 14.79 6.48
C CYS A 79 5.72 14.10 7.14
N ALA A 80 4.99 13.25 6.42
CA ALA A 80 3.88 12.48 6.96
C ALA A 80 4.35 11.57 8.10
N GLY A 81 5.42 10.80 7.88
CA GLY A 81 6.02 9.97 8.92
C GLY A 81 6.48 10.79 10.13
N PHE A 82 7.08 11.95 9.90
CA PHE A 82 7.61 12.78 10.99
C PHE A 82 6.49 13.37 11.84
N PHE A 83 5.52 14.03 11.21
CA PHE A 83 4.40 14.64 11.94
C PHE A 83 3.46 13.59 12.51
N GLY A 84 3.25 12.47 11.82
CA GLY A 84 2.40 11.38 12.31
C GLY A 84 3.00 10.56 13.45
N ALA A 85 4.31 10.67 13.68
CA ALA A 85 4.95 10.11 14.86
C ALA A 85 4.68 10.93 16.13
N LEU A 86 4.34 12.22 16.02
CA LEU A 86 4.15 13.11 17.17
C LEU A 86 3.05 12.63 18.13
N PRO A 87 1.86 12.18 17.68
CA PRO A 87 0.86 11.61 18.57
C PRO A 87 1.39 10.44 19.41
N TYR A 88 2.23 9.57 18.85
CA TYR A 88 2.81 8.43 19.57
C TYR A 88 3.87 8.87 20.59
N LEU A 89 4.69 9.85 20.23
CA LEU A 89 5.76 10.36 21.09
C LEU A 89 5.21 11.16 22.27
N PHE A 90 4.32 12.12 22.01
CA PHE A 90 3.79 13.00 23.06
C PHE A 90 2.84 12.26 24.00
N SER A 91 2.14 11.22 23.54
CA SER A 91 1.31 10.39 24.42
C SER A 91 2.11 9.40 25.26
N GLY A 92 3.39 9.20 24.94
CA GLY A 92 4.22 8.17 25.57
C GLY A 92 3.91 6.75 25.11
N ALA A 93 3.03 6.57 24.10
CA ALA A 93 2.71 5.26 23.54
C ALA A 93 3.94 4.58 22.92
N LEU A 94 4.80 5.35 22.25
CA LEU A 94 6.12 4.92 21.79
C LEU A 94 7.17 5.95 22.23
N PRO A 95 7.96 5.68 23.28
CA PRO A 95 8.89 6.66 23.84
C PRO A 95 10.12 6.90 22.96
N HIS A 96 10.48 5.93 22.11
CA HIS A 96 11.63 6.03 21.21
C HIS A 96 11.21 6.56 19.84
N PHE A 97 11.91 7.60 19.37
CA PHE A 97 11.62 8.24 18.08
C PHE A 97 11.63 7.25 16.91
N VAL A 98 12.59 6.31 16.88
CA VAL A 98 12.70 5.33 15.79
C VAL A 98 11.45 4.47 15.70
N ASP A 99 10.90 4.05 16.84
CA ASP A 99 9.69 3.22 16.90
C ASP A 99 8.46 4.02 16.49
N ALA A 100 8.31 5.24 17.00
CA ALA A 100 7.20 6.12 16.62
C ALA A 100 7.23 6.49 15.13
N TYR A 101 8.41 6.74 14.58
CA TYR A 101 8.60 7.03 13.16
C TYR A 101 8.38 5.78 12.30
N PHE A 102 8.81 4.60 12.75
CA PHE A 102 8.53 3.32 12.08
C PHE A 102 7.02 3.07 11.99
N GLU A 103 6.31 3.17 13.12
CA GLU A 103 4.87 2.97 13.19
C GLU A 103 4.13 3.99 12.29
N SER A 104 4.57 5.26 12.32
CA SER A 104 3.95 6.29 11.49
C SER A 104 4.22 6.09 10.00
N ILE A 105 5.45 5.74 9.60
CA ILE A 105 5.76 5.46 8.20
C ILE A 105 4.94 4.25 7.75
N SER A 106 4.95 3.17 8.52
CA SER A 106 4.16 1.97 8.24
C SER A 106 2.67 2.27 8.02
N GLY A 107 2.09 3.12 8.87
CA GLY A 107 0.71 3.58 8.71
C GLY A 107 0.49 4.45 7.47
N PHE A 108 1.40 5.36 7.13
CA PHE A 108 1.24 6.17 5.93
C PHE A 108 1.49 5.37 4.65
N THR A 109 2.50 4.51 4.63
CA THR A 109 2.83 3.66 3.48
C THR A 109 1.86 2.50 3.30
N THR A 110 0.83 2.38 4.15
CA THR A 110 -0.11 1.27 4.17
C THR A 110 0.58 -0.08 4.25
N THR A 111 1.63 -0.15 5.06
CA THR A 111 2.40 -1.38 5.25
C THR A 111 1.81 -2.23 6.36
N GLY A 112 1.31 -1.68 7.46
CA GLY A 112 0.73 -2.51 8.52
C GLY A 112 1.74 -3.23 9.42
N ALA A 113 3.04 -2.99 9.26
CA ALA A 113 4.06 -3.48 10.18
C ALA A 113 4.02 -2.68 11.49
N THR A 114 3.78 -3.34 12.62
CA THR A 114 3.64 -2.70 13.94
C THR A 114 4.88 -2.93 14.82
N VAL A 115 5.28 -1.94 15.59
CA VAL A 115 6.27 -2.08 16.68
C VAL A 115 5.63 -2.12 18.07
N PHE A 116 4.31 -1.89 18.16
CA PHE A 116 3.58 -2.12 19.40
C PHE A 116 3.54 -3.61 19.74
N THR A 117 3.86 -3.91 21.00
CA THR A 117 3.78 -5.27 21.55
C THR A 117 2.37 -5.66 21.99
N SER A 118 1.58 -4.67 22.42
CA SER A 118 0.14 -4.84 22.64
C SER A 118 -0.61 -3.58 22.22
N VAL A 119 -1.39 -3.73 21.17
CA VAL A 119 -2.26 -2.71 20.58
C VAL A 119 -3.53 -2.55 21.39
N GLU A 120 -4.05 -3.64 21.95
CA GLU A 120 -5.36 -3.66 22.63
C GLU A 120 -5.40 -2.75 23.87
N ASN A 121 -4.24 -2.51 24.48
CA ASN A 121 -4.08 -1.64 25.65
C ASN A 121 -3.91 -0.15 25.30
N LEU A 122 -3.84 0.19 24.01
CA LEU A 122 -3.67 1.58 23.59
C LEU A 122 -4.97 2.38 23.75
N PRO A 123 -4.87 3.69 24.04
CA PRO A 123 -6.03 4.58 24.00
C PRO A 123 -6.71 4.56 22.62
N HIS A 124 -8.04 4.66 22.60
CA HIS A 124 -8.86 4.65 21.39
C HIS A 124 -8.44 5.74 20.40
N GLY A 125 -8.03 6.92 20.90
CA GLY A 125 -7.47 7.98 20.04
C GLY A 125 -6.21 7.55 19.28
N ILE A 126 -5.32 6.79 19.93
CA ILE A 126 -4.09 6.28 19.30
C ILE A 126 -4.41 5.17 18.31
N ILE A 127 -5.27 4.22 18.68
CA ILE A 127 -5.72 3.15 17.78
C ILE A 127 -6.40 3.73 16.53
N PHE A 128 -7.24 4.73 16.72
CA PHE A 128 -7.91 5.42 15.61
C PHE A 128 -6.91 6.16 14.72
N TRP A 129 -5.93 6.85 15.31
CA TRP A 129 -4.88 7.52 14.54
C TRP A 129 -4.09 6.52 13.67
N ARG A 130 -3.68 5.37 14.23
CA ARG A 130 -3.01 4.29 13.48
C ARG A 130 -3.81 3.93 12.23
N SER A 131 -5.08 3.61 12.40
CA SER A 131 -5.95 3.19 11.29
C SER A 131 -6.27 4.33 10.32
N LEU A 132 -6.39 5.57 10.81
CA LEU A 132 -6.61 6.75 9.99
C LEU A 132 -5.40 7.05 9.09
N THR A 133 -4.17 6.81 9.56
CA THR A 133 -2.98 6.96 8.71
C THR A 133 -3.00 6.00 7.52
N HIS A 134 -3.46 4.76 7.69
CA HIS A 134 -3.72 3.85 6.56
C HIS A 134 -4.72 4.47 5.59
N TRP A 135 -5.86 4.92 6.10
CA TRP A 135 -6.92 5.45 5.24
C TRP A 135 -6.48 6.68 4.44
N ILE A 136 -5.74 7.61 5.07
CA ILE A 136 -5.12 8.77 4.41
C ILE A 136 -4.05 8.32 3.42
N GLY A 137 -3.21 7.36 3.81
CA GLY A 137 -2.14 6.81 2.98
C GLY A 137 -2.67 6.17 1.69
N GLY A 138 -3.69 5.32 1.79
CA GLY A 138 -4.34 4.68 0.66
C GLY A 138 -4.90 5.70 -0.35
N MET A 139 -5.57 6.74 0.15
CA MET A 139 -5.99 7.87 -0.68
C MET A 139 -4.79 8.60 -1.31
N GLY A 140 -3.71 8.82 -0.55
CA GLY A 140 -2.48 9.44 -1.02
C GLY A 140 -1.87 8.71 -2.22
N ILE A 141 -1.87 7.38 -2.23
CA ILE A 141 -1.32 6.60 -3.36
C ILE A 141 -2.23 6.68 -4.57
N ILE A 142 -3.55 6.69 -4.38
CA ILE A 142 -4.47 6.92 -5.49
C ILE A 142 -4.16 8.27 -6.14
N LEU A 143 -4.02 9.33 -5.34
CA LEU A 143 -3.70 10.68 -5.83
C LEU A 143 -2.35 10.73 -6.55
N LEU A 144 -1.32 10.13 -5.96
CA LEU A 144 0.03 10.03 -6.53
C LEU A 144 0.02 9.26 -7.85
N SER A 145 -0.70 8.13 -7.89
CA SER A 145 -0.82 7.28 -9.07
C SER A 145 -1.47 8.01 -10.23
N ILE A 146 -2.45 8.86 -9.95
CA ILE A 146 -3.12 9.65 -10.99
C ILE A 146 -2.26 10.85 -11.37
N ALA A 147 -1.64 11.56 -10.43
CA ALA A 147 -0.94 12.81 -10.71
C ALA A 147 0.45 12.61 -11.36
N ILE A 148 1.22 11.61 -10.92
CA ILE A 148 2.67 11.53 -11.17
C ILE A 148 3.07 10.36 -12.06
N LEU A 149 2.54 9.15 -11.86
CA LEU A 149 2.91 7.97 -12.68
C LEU A 149 2.79 8.18 -14.20
N PRO A 150 1.82 8.94 -14.73
CA PRO A 150 1.71 9.17 -16.16
C PRO A 150 2.86 9.99 -16.74
N LEU A 151 3.49 10.84 -15.91
CA LEU A 151 4.67 11.62 -16.25
C LEU A 151 5.93 10.75 -16.34
N LEU A 152 5.95 9.62 -15.62
CA LEU A 152 7.06 8.67 -15.65
C LEU A 152 7.08 7.84 -16.93
N GLY A 153 5.96 7.69 -17.65
CA GLY A 153 5.84 6.75 -18.79
C GLY A 153 6.01 5.27 -18.41
N ILE A 154 6.37 4.99 -17.15
CA ILE A 154 6.65 3.67 -16.59
C ILE A 154 5.35 3.10 -16.02
N GLY A 155 5.02 1.85 -16.37
CA GLY A 155 3.90 1.11 -15.77
C GLY A 155 2.55 1.22 -16.51
N GLY A 156 2.51 1.69 -17.75
CA GLY A 156 1.32 1.56 -18.61
C GLY A 156 0.08 2.36 -18.17
N MET A 157 0.16 3.16 -17.09
CA MET A 157 -0.94 3.96 -16.55
C MET A 157 -1.51 4.99 -17.55
N GLN A 158 -0.73 5.36 -18.57
CA GLN A 158 -1.22 6.16 -19.70
C GLN A 158 -2.35 5.46 -20.46
N LEU A 159 -2.33 4.13 -20.56
CA LEU A 159 -3.38 3.32 -21.18
C LEU A 159 -4.66 3.33 -20.33
N TYR A 160 -4.52 3.31 -19.00
CA TYR A 160 -5.64 3.29 -18.04
C TYR A 160 -6.30 4.65 -17.85
N ARG A 161 -5.55 5.75 -17.96
CA ARG A 161 -6.16 7.10 -18.01
C ARG A 161 -7.18 7.21 -19.14
N ALA A 162 -6.86 6.68 -20.32
CA ALA A 162 -7.79 6.66 -21.45
C ALA A 162 -9.03 5.79 -21.19
N GLU A 163 -8.93 4.77 -20.32
CA GLU A 163 -10.07 3.95 -19.90
C GLU A 163 -10.93 4.64 -18.84
N ALA A 164 -10.33 5.33 -17.88
CA ALA A 164 -11.04 6.08 -16.84
C ALA A 164 -11.79 7.31 -17.39
N THR A 165 -11.19 8.03 -18.34
CA THR A 165 -11.80 9.22 -18.95
C THR A 165 -12.59 8.91 -20.23
N GLY A 166 -12.43 7.69 -20.78
CA GLY A 166 -13.12 7.23 -21.98
C GLY A 166 -12.63 7.83 -23.31
N VAL A 167 -11.57 8.66 -23.31
CA VAL A 167 -11.07 9.37 -24.51
C VAL A 167 -9.55 9.33 -24.57
N GLY A 168 -8.99 9.00 -25.74
CA GLY A 168 -7.55 9.08 -26.04
C GLY A 168 -7.05 10.52 -25.96
N VAL A 169 -5.88 10.72 -25.34
CA VAL A 169 -5.44 12.05 -24.89
C VAL A 169 -4.99 12.94 -26.05
N SER A 170 -5.59 14.13 -26.15
CA SER A 170 -4.95 15.35 -26.67
C SER A 170 -4.47 16.22 -25.50
N SER A 171 -3.32 16.88 -25.66
CA SER A 171 -2.46 17.46 -24.62
C SER A 171 -2.98 18.73 -23.92
N ASP A 172 -4.00 19.43 -24.46
CA ASP A 172 -4.33 20.80 -24.02
C ASP A 172 -5.34 20.92 -22.86
N LYS A 173 -5.76 19.83 -22.22
CA LYS A 173 -6.78 19.86 -21.14
C LYS A 173 -6.42 18.99 -19.92
N LEU A 174 -5.15 18.94 -19.51
CA LEU A 174 -4.69 18.02 -18.46
C LEU A 174 -5.16 18.35 -17.03
N ALA A 175 -5.09 19.61 -16.59
CA ALA A 175 -5.33 19.99 -15.19
C ALA A 175 -6.80 19.87 -14.72
N PRO A 176 -7.82 20.33 -15.47
CA PRO A 176 -9.22 20.21 -15.05
C PRO A 176 -9.66 18.74 -14.94
N ARG A 177 -9.15 17.89 -15.83
CA ARG A 177 -9.47 16.46 -15.89
C ARG A 177 -8.80 15.66 -14.78
N LEU A 178 -7.64 16.09 -14.28
CA LEU A 178 -6.99 15.45 -13.12
C LEU A 178 -7.86 15.56 -11.87
N ARG A 179 -8.43 16.73 -11.62
CA ARG A 179 -9.36 16.96 -10.50
C ARG A 179 -10.61 16.07 -10.61
N GLU A 180 -11.18 15.91 -11.79
CA GLU A 180 -12.35 15.05 -12.01
C GLU A 180 -12.04 13.58 -11.70
N VAL A 181 -10.90 13.06 -12.14
CA VAL A 181 -10.48 11.66 -11.87
C VAL A 181 -10.23 11.46 -10.37
N VAL A 182 -9.55 12.42 -9.72
CA VAL A 182 -9.33 12.41 -8.26
C VAL A 182 -10.66 12.36 -7.50
N MET A 183 -11.61 13.21 -7.85
CA MET A 183 -12.93 13.23 -7.21
C MET A 183 -13.70 11.92 -7.44
N LEU A 184 -13.58 11.33 -8.63
CA LEU A 184 -14.23 10.07 -8.97
C LEU A 184 -13.66 8.90 -8.17
N PHE A 185 -12.34 8.78 -8.10
CA PHE A 185 -11.68 7.70 -7.35
C PHE A 185 -11.89 7.89 -5.84
N GLY A 186 -11.86 9.13 -5.36
CA GLY A 186 -12.17 9.45 -3.97
C GLY A 186 -13.59 9.03 -3.57
N LYS A 187 -14.58 9.23 -4.47
CA LYS A 187 -15.95 8.74 -4.26
C LYS A 187 -16.00 7.21 -4.21
N VAL A 188 -15.33 6.51 -5.13
CA VAL A 188 -15.26 5.04 -5.12
C VAL A 188 -14.66 4.55 -3.80
N TYR A 189 -13.54 5.13 -3.36
CA TYR A 189 -12.87 4.80 -2.10
C TYR A 189 -13.80 4.95 -0.89
N LEU A 190 -14.52 6.09 -0.81
CA LEU A 190 -15.50 6.34 0.26
C LEU A 190 -16.68 5.36 0.23
N VAL A 191 -17.22 5.05 -0.95
CA VAL A 191 -18.35 4.12 -1.10
C VAL A 191 -17.95 2.71 -0.68
N ILE A 192 -16.77 2.23 -1.11
CA ILE A 192 -16.26 0.92 -0.70
C ILE A 192 -16.04 0.89 0.82
N THR A 193 -15.43 1.93 1.39
CA THR A 193 -15.21 2.05 2.84
C THR A 193 -16.54 2.00 3.62
N ALA A 194 -17.53 2.80 3.22
CA ALA A 194 -18.82 2.84 3.90
C ALA A 194 -19.58 1.51 3.77
N ALA A 195 -19.53 0.86 2.61
CA ALA A 195 -20.15 -0.44 2.38
C ALA A 195 -19.54 -1.53 3.26
N GLU A 196 -18.21 -1.51 3.44
CA GLU A 196 -17.53 -2.46 4.33
C GLU A 196 -17.90 -2.24 5.80
N ILE A 197 -17.90 -1.00 6.27
CA ILE A 197 -18.28 -0.66 7.65
C ILE A 197 -19.68 -1.21 7.95
N ILE A 198 -20.64 -0.98 7.06
CA ILE A 198 -22.02 -1.46 7.22
C ILE A 198 -22.07 -2.99 7.21
N ALA A 199 -21.34 -3.65 6.31
CA ALA A 199 -21.30 -5.10 6.22
C ALA A 199 -20.69 -5.75 7.48
N LEU A 200 -19.61 -5.18 8.01
CA LEU A 200 -18.96 -5.68 9.23
C LEU A 200 -19.83 -5.49 10.48
N ILE A 201 -20.50 -4.34 10.60
CA ILE A 201 -21.47 -4.11 11.68
C ILE A 201 -22.61 -5.13 11.60
N TRP A 202 -23.13 -5.37 10.40
CA TRP A 202 -24.19 -6.37 10.19
C TRP A 202 -23.74 -7.80 10.52
N ALA A 203 -22.46 -8.11 10.33
CA ALA A 203 -21.85 -9.38 10.72
C ALA A 203 -21.55 -9.48 12.22
N GLY A 204 -21.86 -8.46 13.02
CA GLY A 204 -21.72 -8.46 14.48
C GLY A 204 -20.46 -7.79 15.03
N MET A 205 -19.65 -7.13 14.19
CA MET A 205 -18.49 -6.37 14.65
C MET A 205 -18.92 -5.04 15.28
N GLY A 206 -18.28 -4.64 16.38
CA GLY A 206 -18.53 -3.34 17.02
C GLY A 206 -18.26 -2.17 16.05
N PRO A 207 -18.99 -1.04 16.14
CA PRO A 207 -18.82 0.07 15.17
C PRO A 207 -17.39 0.63 15.10
N PHE A 208 -16.70 0.72 16.24
CA PHE A 208 -15.32 1.20 16.31
C PHE A 208 -14.37 0.24 15.57
N ASP A 209 -14.46 -1.05 15.89
CA ASP A 209 -13.70 -2.13 15.27
C ASP A 209 -13.96 -2.20 13.75
N ALA A 210 -15.22 -2.03 13.33
CA ALA A 210 -15.62 -2.05 11.92
C ALA A 210 -15.04 -0.87 11.13
N ILE A 211 -14.94 0.32 11.73
CA ILE A 211 -14.28 1.48 11.11
C ILE A 211 -12.78 1.21 10.95
N ILE A 212 -12.14 0.70 12.00
CA ILE A 212 -10.70 0.38 12.01
C ILE A 212 -10.36 -0.65 10.94
N HIS A 213 -11.08 -1.77 10.91
CA HIS A 213 -10.83 -2.82 9.93
C HIS A 213 -11.12 -2.34 8.51
N SER A 214 -12.21 -1.60 8.27
CA SER A 214 -12.50 -1.04 6.95
C SER A 214 -11.42 -0.06 6.47
N PHE A 215 -10.86 0.75 7.38
CA PHE A 215 -9.74 1.64 7.02
C PHE A 215 -8.50 0.85 6.62
N GLY A 216 -8.19 -0.23 7.34
CA GLY A 216 -7.09 -1.15 6.99
C GLY A 216 -7.33 -1.94 5.70
N THR A 217 -8.56 -2.39 5.45
CA THR A 217 -8.93 -3.17 4.25
C THR A 217 -8.86 -2.32 2.99
N VAL A 218 -9.59 -1.20 2.94
CA VAL A 218 -9.73 -0.41 1.70
C VAL A 218 -8.43 0.31 1.34
N ALA A 219 -7.64 0.68 2.35
CA ALA A 219 -6.29 1.21 2.13
C ALA A 219 -5.26 0.14 1.75
N THR A 220 -5.61 -1.15 1.84
CA THR A 220 -4.71 -2.30 1.74
C THR A 220 -3.47 -2.11 2.63
N GLY A 221 -3.69 -2.04 3.94
CA GLY A 221 -2.62 -1.91 4.94
C GLY A 221 -2.79 -2.70 6.23
N GLY A 222 -4.00 -3.16 6.58
CA GLY A 222 -4.15 -4.25 7.58
C GLY A 222 -3.85 -3.95 9.06
N PHE A 223 -3.79 -2.69 9.47
CA PHE A 223 -3.77 -2.40 10.92
C PHE A 223 -5.09 -2.84 11.55
N SER A 224 -4.96 -3.55 12.65
CA SER A 224 -6.06 -3.97 13.52
C SER A 224 -5.90 -3.33 14.89
N ASN A 225 -7.01 -3.22 15.61
CA ASN A 225 -7.04 -2.94 17.04
C ASN A 225 -6.94 -4.18 17.91
N LYS A 226 -6.76 -5.36 17.31
CA LYS A 226 -6.57 -6.64 17.98
C LYS A 226 -5.19 -7.18 17.67
N ASP A 227 -4.50 -7.71 18.69
CA ASP A 227 -3.11 -8.16 18.56
C ASP A 227 -3.00 -9.36 17.60
N ILE A 228 -4.02 -10.22 17.58
CA ILE A 228 -4.14 -11.35 16.65
C ILE A 228 -4.97 -11.02 15.41
N SER A 229 -5.16 -9.74 15.09
CA SER A 229 -5.85 -9.32 13.87
C SER A 229 -7.28 -9.87 13.76
N VAL A 230 -7.71 -10.30 12.56
CA VAL A 230 -9.06 -10.81 12.28
C VAL A 230 -9.32 -12.16 12.96
N GLU A 231 -8.28 -12.91 13.34
CA GLU A 231 -8.40 -14.16 14.10
C GLU A 231 -9.22 -13.97 15.40
N TYR A 232 -9.14 -12.79 16.03
CA TYR A 232 -9.87 -12.44 17.25
C TYR A 232 -11.38 -12.70 17.19
N TYR A 233 -12.01 -12.48 16.04
CA TYR A 233 -13.47 -12.54 15.93
C TYR A 233 -14.00 -13.96 15.76
N HIS A 234 -13.15 -14.93 15.41
CA HIS A 234 -13.50 -16.33 15.16
C HIS A 234 -14.77 -16.53 14.29
N SER A 235 -15.01 -15.61 13.35
CA SER A 235 -16.24 -15.55 12.55
C SER A 235 -15.93 -15.75 11.06
N PRO A 236 -16.35 -16.88 10.46
CA PRO A 236 -16.20 -17.11 9.03
C PRO A 236 -16.85 -16.02 8.18
N LEU A 237 -17.93 -15.40 8.67
CA LEU A 237 -18.65 -14.34 7.96
C LEU A 237 -17.81 -13.06 7.88
N ILE A 238 -17.18 -12.66 9.00
CA ILE A 238 -16.29 -11.48 9.04
C ILE A 238 -15.09 -11.70 8.12
N GLU A 239 -14.45 -12.88 8.22
CA GLU A 239 -13.33 -13.24 7.34
C GLU A 239 -13.72 -13.17 5.85
N PHE A 240 -14.89 -13.69 5.50
CA PHE A 240 -15.38 -13.66 4.12
C PHE A 240 -15.65 -12.24 3.61
N ILE A 241 -16.27 -11.39 4.43
CA ILE A 241 -16.51 -9.98 4.10
C ILE A 241 -15.19 -9.27 3.85
N ILE A 242 -14.24 -9.34 4.80
CA ILE A 242 -12.92 -8.70 4.66
C ILE A 242 -12.20 -9.23 3.42
N THR A 243 -12.27 -10.54 3.14
CA THR A 243 -11.67 -11.14 1.92
C THR A 243 -12.20 -10.52 0.63
N ILE A 244 -13.52 -10.32 0.53
CA ILE A 244 -14.12 -9.68 -0.65
C ILE A 244 -13.65 -8.24 -0.78
N PHE A 245 -13.68 -7.47 0.31
CA PHE A 245 -13.31 -6.06 0.27
C PHE A 245 -11.81 -5.84 0.03
N MET A 246 -10.94 -6.72 0.53
CA MET A 246 -9.51 -6.76 0.17
C MET A 246 -9.33 -6.97 -1.34
N PHE A 247 -10.03 -7.96 -1.91
CA PHE A 247 -9.96 -8.23 -3.35
C PHE A 247 -10.44 -7.05 -4.20
N LEU A 248 -11.52 -6.39 -3.78
CA LEU A 248 -12.05 -5.19 -4.44
C LEU A 248 -11.07 -4.01 -4.32
N ALA A 249 -10.56 -3.72 -3.12
CA ALA A 249 -9.60 -2.64 -2.90
C ALA A 249 -8.31 -2.81 -3.72
N ALA A 250 -7.87 -4.06 -3.94
CA ALA A 250 -6.73 -4.37 -4.77
C ALA A 250 -7.01 -4.43 -6.28
N THR A 251 -8.27 -4.25 -6.67
CA THR A 251 -8.67 -4.11 -8.07
C THR A 251 -8.49 -2.66 -8.53
N ASN A 252 -8.31 -2.46 -9.84
CA ASN A 252 -8.12 -1.13 -10.41
C ASN A 252 -9.36 -0.23 -10.20
N PHE A 253 -9.18 0.92 -9.54
CA PHE A 253 -10.25 1.86 -9.25
C PHE A 253 -10.90 2.46 -10.51
N ALA A 254 -10.21 2.49 -11.64
CA ALA A 254 -10.79 2.89 -12.93
C ALA A 254 -11.90 1.91 -13.37
N LEU A 255 -11.79 0.62 -13.05
CA LEU A 255 -12.80 -0.38 -13.37
C LEU A 255 -14.04 -0.18 -12.48
N HIS A 256 -13.84 0.06 -11.19
CA HIS A 256 -14.93 0.39 -10.26
C HIS A 256 -15.68 1.65 -10.67
N ALA A 257 -14.96 2.71 -11.03
CA ALA A 257 -15.54 3.97 -11.46
C ALA A 257 -16.40 3.83 -12.73
N ASN A 258 -16.00 2.95 -13.65
CA ASN A 258 -16.71 2.70 -14.91
C ASN A 258 -17.79 1.62 -14.82
N PHE A 259 -17.85 0.87 -13.72
CA PHE A 259 -18.81 -0.22 -13.52
C PHE A 259 -20.26 0.23 -13.69
N LEU A 260 -20.63 1.39 -13.11
CA LEU A 260 -22.00 1.92 -13.21
C LEU A 260 -22.43 2.25 -14.64
N LYS A 261 -21.49 2.61 -15.52
CA LYS A 261 -21.79 2.99 -16.91
C LYS A 261 -21.73 1.82 -17.88
N ARG A 262 -20.82 0.86 -17.65
CA ARG A 262 -20.49 -0.22 -18.60
C ARG A 262 -20.88 -1.61 -18.12
N GLY A 263 -21.36 -1.73 -16.89
CA GLY A 263 -21.76 -3.01 -16.28
C GLY A 263 -20.58 -3.93 -15.94
N PRO A 264 -20.86 -5.15 -15.46
CA PRO A 264 -19.84 -6.10 -14.98
C PRO A 264 -18.87 -6.61 -16.06
N LYS A 265 -19.26 -6.54 -17.34
CA LYS A 265 -18.44 -7.04 -18.46
C LYS A 265 -17.08 -6.34 -18.56
N ILE A 266 -16.95 -5.12 -18.04
CA ILE A 266 -15.70 -4.34 -18.08
C ILE A 266 -14.54 -5.04 -17.37
N TYR A 267 -14.82 -5.73 -16.26
CA TYR A 267 -13.78 -6.45 -15.51
C TYR A 267 -13.22 -7.61 -16.34
N TRP A 268 -14.10 -8.40 -16.97
CA TRP A 268 -13.67 -9.57 -17.74
C TRP A 268 -12.96 -9.21 -19.06
N GLN A 269 -13.31 -8.07 -19.65
CA GLN A 269 -12.61 -7.54 -20.82
C GLN A 269 -11.18 -7.11 -20.50
N ASN A 270 -10.92 -6.69 -19.26
CA ASN A 270 -9.60 -6.25 -18.86
C ASN A 270 -8.63 -7.45 -18.69
N PRO A 271 -7.50 -7.49 -19.41
CA PRO A 271 -6.55 -8.61 -19.34
C PRO A 271 -5.78 -8.67 -18.03
N GLU A 272 -5.53 -7.52 -17.36
CA GLU A 272 -4.86 -7.49 -16.06
C GLU A 272 -5.76 -8.07 -14.97
N PHE A 273 -7.05 -7.70 -14.96
CA PHE A 273 -8.02 -8.24 -14.00
C PHE A 273 -8.13 -9.77 -14.11
N ARG A 274 -8.17 -10.31 -15.34
CA ARG A 274 -8.17 -11.76 -15.56
C ARG A 274 -6.89 -12.43 -15.07
N PHE A 275 -5.74 -11.79 -15.26
CA PHE A 275 -4.47 -12.28 -14.74
C PHE A 275 -4.43 -12.26 -13.20
N TYR A 276 -4.84 -11.14 -12.59
CA TYR A 276 -4.93 -10.98 -11.14
C TYR A 276 -5.86 -12.03 -10.51
N LEU A 277 -7.07 -12.21 -11.04
CA LEU A 277 -8.01 -13.23 -10.59
C LEU A 277 -7.43 -14.65 -10.76
N GLY A 278 -6.80 -14.93 -11.91
CA GLY A 278 -6.15 -16.21 -12.17
C GLY A 278 -5.02 -16.52 -11.19
N LEU A 279 -4.14 -15.54 -10.93
CA LEU A 279 -3.06 -15.65 -9.95
C LEU A 279 -3.62 -15.99 -8.56
N GLN A 280 -4.64 -15.26 -8.13
CA GLN A 280 -5.29 -15.45 -6.84
C GLN A 280 -5.88 -16.87 -6.71
N LEU A 281 -6.67 -17.31 -7.69
CA LEU A 281 -7.32 -18.62 -7.65
C LEU A 281 -6.31 -19.76 -7.66
N ILE A 282 -5.27 -19.68 -8.50
CA ILE A 282 -4.20 -20.70 -8.56
C ILE A 282 -3.48 -20.78 -7.21
N ALA A 283 -3.11 -19.64 -6.62
CA ALA A 283 -2.44 -19.61 -5.33
C ALA A 283 -3.33 -20.15 -4.20
N ILE A 284 -4.62 -19.81 -4.17
CA ILE A 284 -5.59 -20.35 -3.21
C ILE A 284 -5.67 -21.87 -3.33
N ILE A 285 -5.77 -22.41 -4.55
CA ILE A 285 -5.85 -23.85 -4.78
C ILE A 285 -4.57 -24.54 -4.28
N LEU A 286 -3.40 -24.05 -4.67
CA LEU A 286 -2.11 -24.66 -4.29
C LEU A 286 -1.92 -24.66 -2.77
N VAL A 287 -2.20 -23.53 -2.11
CA VAL A 287 -2.09 -23.41 -0.65
C VAL A 287 -3.14 -24.26 0.06
N ALA A 288 -4.40 -24.24 -0.39
CA ALA A 288 -5.47 -25.06 0.20
C ALA A 288 -5.19 -26.56 0.09
N VAL A 289 -4.69 -27.02 -1.06
CA VAL A 289 -4.28 -28.42 -1.27
C VAL A 289 -3.15 -28.79 -0.31
N ASN A 290 -2.11 -27.96 -0.21
CA ASN A 290 -1.01 -28.23 0.72
C ASN A 290 -1.50 -28.29 2.17
N LEU A 291 -2.33 -27.34 2.60
CA LEU A 291 -2.89 -27.31 3.96
C LEU A 291 -3.79 -28.52 4.26
N ARG A 292 -4.58 -28.96 3.28
CA ARG A 292 -5.47 -30.12 3.42
C ARG A 292 -4.70 -31.41 3.74
N PHE A 293 -3.52 -31.59 3.16
CA PHE A 293 -2.73 -32.81 3.33
C PHE A 293 -1.75 -32.78 4.51
N SER A 294 -1.60 -31.62 5.17
CA SER A 294 -0.54 -31.41 6.16
C SER A 294 -1.00 -30.87 7.50
N LEU A 295 -2.10 -30.12 7.54
CA LEU A 295 -2.50 -29.38 8.74
C LEU A 295 -3.99 -29.48 9.07
N TYR A 296 -4.87 -29.35 8.07
CA TYR A 296 -6.32 -29.34 8.29
C TYR A 296 -7.00 -30.54 7.63
N ASP A 297 -7.76 -31.31 8.41
CA ASP A 297 -8.51 -32.47 7.88
C ASP A 297 -9.73 -32.07 7.04
N SER A 298 -10.29 -30.88 7.28
CA SER A 298 -11.47 -30.38 6.56
C SER A 298 -11.06 -29.59 5.32
N ILE A 299 -11.67 -29.95 4.18
CA ILE A 299 -11.54 -29.20 2.91
C ILE A 299 -12.07 -27.77 3.10
N ALA A 300 -13.18 -27.60 3.82
CA ALA A 300 -13.77 -26.28 4.04
C ALA A 300 -12.84 -25.37 4.85
N SER A 301 -12.22 -25.89 5.92
CA SER A 301 -11.25 -25.12 6.71
C SER A 301 -10.00 -24.79 5.92
N SER A 302 -9.49 -25.73 5.12
CA SER A 302 -8.33 -25.53 4.26
C SER A 302 -8.57 -24.40 3.25
N ILE A 303 -9.73 -24.41 2.58
CA ILE A 303 -10.12 -23.37 1.61
C ILE A 303 -10.36 -22.04 2.31
N ARG A 304 -11.03 -22.02 3.47
CA ARG A 304 -11.32 -20.80 4.24
C ARG A 304 -10.03 -20.06 4.63
N TYR A 305 -9.09 -20.76 5.27
CA TYR A 305 -7.85 -20.11 5.73
C TYR A 305 -6.92 -19.78 4.56
N ALA A 306 -6.84 -20.65 3.54
CA ALA A 306 -6.07 -20.37 2.33
C ALA A 306 -6.63 -19.15 1.58
N SER A 307 -7.94 -19.07 1.38
CA SER A 307 -8.54 -17.94 0.64
C SER A 307 -8.30 -16.63 1.34
N PHE A 308 -8.51 -16.57 2.66
CA PHE A 308 -8.27 -15.36 3.45
C PHE A 308 -6.80 -14.93 3.36
N GLN A 309 -5.85 -15.82 3.67
CA GLN A 309 -4.45 -15.42 3.76
C GLN A 309 -3.80 -15.16 2.41
N VAL A 310 -4.14 -15.94 1.37
CA VAL A 310 -3.60 -15.68 0.04
C VAL A 310 -4.13 -14.34 -0.50
N VAL A 311 -5.41 -14.00 -0.27
CA VAL A 311 -5.94 -12.68 -0.64
C VAL A 311 -5.24 -11.60 0.17
N SER A 312 -5.25 -11.70 1.50
CA SER A 312 -4.64 -10.72 2.40
C SER A 312 -3.19 -10.38 2.04
N ILE A 313 -2.35 -11.39 1.76
CA ILE A 313 -0.95 -11.20 1.42
C ILE A 313 -0.78 -10.64 -0.01
N ASN A 314 -1.46 -11.20 -1.01
CA ASN A 314 -1.31 -10.72 -2.40
C ASN A 314 -1.88 -9.31 -2.61
N THR A 315 -2.95 -8.96 -1.90
CA THR A 315 -3.51 -7.60 -1.91
C THR A 315 -2.68 -6.62 -1.08
N CYS A 316 -1.59 -7.06 -0.46
CA CYS A 316 -0.77 -6.26 0.45
C CYS A 316 -1.55 -5.73 1.65
N THR A 317 -2.66 -6.37 2.04
CA THR A 317 -3.42 -5.93 3.21
C THR A 317 -2.75 -6.43 4.49
N GLY A 318 -2.39 -7.70 4.57
CA GLY A 318 -1.66 -8.25 5.72
C GLY A 318 -2.48 -8.51 6.98
N PHE A 319 -3.81 -8.54 6.90
CA PHE A 319 -4.60 -9.13 7.98
C PHE A 319 -4.31 -10.63 8.13
N SER A 320 -4.48 -11.14 9.35
CA SER A 320 -4.32 -12.56 9.64
C SER A 320 -5.59 -13.15 10.25
N SER A 321 -6.05 -14.28 9.70
CA SER A 321 -7.11 -15.11 10.29
C SER A 321 -6.57 -16.34 11.01
N THR A 322 -5.27 -16.62 10.83
CA THR A 322 -4.56 -17.70 11.50
C THR A 322 -3.05 -17.48 11.42
N ASP A 323 -2.31 -18.10 12.34
CA ASP A 323 -0.85 -18.10 12.36
C ASP A 323 -0.23 -18.92 11.21
N PHE A 324 -0.01 -18.27 10.07
CA PHE A 324 0.61 -18.89 8.91
C PHE A 324 2.12 -19.17 9.08
N ALA A 325 2.76 -18.71 10.16
CA ALA A 325 4.14 -19.11 10.46
C ALA A 325 4.23 -20.59 10.93
N LYS A 326 3.09 -21.22 11.26
CA LYS A 326 2.99 -22.65 11.56
C LYS A 326 2.60 -23.50 10.36
N TRP A 327 2.33 -22.89 9.21
CA TRP A 327 1.96 -23.63 8.00
C TRP A 327 3.14 -24.39 7.40
N PRO A 328 2.93 -25.40 6.55
CA PRO A 328 4.02 -26.12 5.92
C PRO A 328 4.84 -25.20 5.01
N SER A 329 6.12 -25.54 4.84
CA SER A 329 7.11 -24.68 4.17
C SER A 329 6.70 -24.26 2.76
N PHE A 330 6.01 -25.11 2.00
CA PHE A 330 5.49 -24.74 0.68
C PHE A 330 4.49 -23.58 0.75
N SER A 331 3.54 -23.62 1.69
CA SER A 331 2.56 -22.54 1.86
C SER A 331 3.24 -21.26 2.34
N GLN A 332 4.19 -21.36 3.27
CA GLN A 332 4.97 -20.21 3.73
C GLN A 332 5.74 -19.55 2.56
N PHE A 333 6.44 -20.35 1.76
CA PHE A 333 7.19 -19.87 0.62
C PHE A 333 6.26 -19.24 -0.44
N ALA A 334 5.12 -19.87 -0.72
CA ALA A 334 4.11 -19.32 -1.63
C ALA A 334 3.62 -17.94 -1.16
N LEU A 335 3.35 -17.76 0.14
CA LEU A 335 2.97 -16.46 0.69
C LEU A 335 4.11 -15.43 0.56
N VAL A 336 5.37 -15.79 0.82
CA VAL A 336 6.51 -14.87 0.62
C VAL A 336 6.66 -14.44 -0.84
N VAL A 337 6.45 -15.34 -1.80
CA VAL A 337 6.43 -14.98 -3.23
C VAL A 337 5.29 -14.00 -3.53
N LEU A 338 4.11 -14.22 -2.95
CA LEU A 338 2.97 -13.31 -3.10
C LEU A 338 3.19 -11.95 -2.42
N MET A 339 4.03 -11.84 -1.38
CA MET A 339 4.40 -10.54 -0.81
C MET A 339 5.15 -9.66 -1.81
N LEU A 340 5.84 -10.27 -2.79
CA LEU A 340 6.57 -9.53 -3.84
C LEU A 340 5.66 -9.14 -5.02
N ILE A 341 4.50 -9.80 -5.17
CA ILE A 341 3.55 -9.56 -6.26
C ILE A 341 2.31 -8.87 -5.70
N GLY A 342 2.09 -7.63 -6.08
CA GLY A 342 0.94 -6.85 -5.63
C GLY A 342 -0.30 -7.01 -6.51
N GLY A 343 -1.36 -6.31 -6.12
CA GLY A 343 -2.62 -6.25 -6.87
C GLY A 343 -2.53 -5.50 -8.21
N SER A 344 -3.69 -5.05 -8.68
CA SER A 344 -3.81 -4.39 -9.99
C SER A 344 -3.16 -2.99 -9.99
N THR A 345 -2.73 -2.54 -11.16
CA THR A 345 -2.29 -1.17 -11.41
C THR A 345 -3.45 -0.20 -11.20
N GLY A 346 -3.21 0.93 -10.53
CA GLY A 346 -4.28 1.87 -10.17
C GLY A 346 -5.17 1.43 -9.01
N SER A 347 -4.74 0.41 -8.25
CA SER A 347 -5.25 0.09 -6.91
C SER A 347 -4.40 0.71 -5.81
N THR A 348 -4.82 0.56 -4.55
CA THR A 348 -4.10 0.98 -3.35
C THR A 348 -2.94 0.06 -2.96
N THR A 349 -2.74 -1.07 -3.62
CA THR A 349 -1.70 -2.06 -3.24
C THR A 349 -0.26 -1.54 -3.37
N GLY A 350 0.71 -2.26 -2.83
CA GLY A 350 2.15 -2.04 -3.08
C GLY A 350 2.75 -3.06 -4.06
N ALA A 351 4.00 -3.43 -3.80
CA ALA A 351 4.76 -4.50 -4.45
C ALA A 351 4.87 -4.41 -5.99
N ILE A 352 5.38 -5.47 -6.64
CA ILE A 352 5.43 -5.54 -8.11
C ILE A 352 4.00 -5.80 -8.61
N LYS A 353 3.38 -4.77 -9.17
CA LYS A 353 2.00 -4.81 -9.69
C LYS A 353 1.76 -5.95 -10.68
N CYS A 354 0.56 -6.53 -10.65
CA CYS A 354 0.12 -7.59 -11.55
C CYS A 354 0.40 -7.29 -13.03
N LEU A 355 0.17 -6.06 -13.49
CA LEU A 355 0.50 -5.66 -14.87
C LEU A 355 1.96 -5.88 -15.24
N ARG A 356 2.89 -5.52 -14.34
CA ARG A 356 4.33 -5.67 -14.61
C ARG A 356 4.68 -7.14 -14.72
N VAL A 357 4.19 -7.97 -13.81
CA VAL A 357 4.38 -9.42 -13.87
C VAL A 357 3.82 -9.99 -15.18
N LEU A 358 2.61 -9.59 -15.58
CA LEU A 358 2.00 -10.01 -16.85
C LEU A 358 2.85 -9.60 -18.06
N LEU A 359 3.38 -8.37 -18.07
CA LEU A 359 4.25 -7.88 -19.15
C LEU A 359 5.57 -8.66 -19.20
N LEU A 360 6.18 -8.97 -18.06
CA LEU A 360 7.40 -9.78 -17.98
C LEU A 360 7.18 -11.19 -18.50
N LEU A 361 6.08 -11.84 -18.12
CA LEU A 361 5.74 -13.16 -18.63
C LEU A 361 5.54 -13.14 -20.15
N LYS A 362 4.87 -12.12 -20.68
CA LYS A 362 4.70 -11.94 -22.13
C LYS A 362 6.01 -11.65 -22.85
N GLN A 363 6.89 -10.85 -22.24
CA GLN A 363 8.22 -10.57 -22.78
C GLN A 363 9.08 -11.85 -22.79
N GLY A 364 9.12 -12.60 -21.70
CA GLY A 364 9.84 -13.88 -21.65
C GLY A 364 9.33 -14.87 -22.69
N TYR A 365 8.01 -14.99 -22.83
CA TYR A 365 7.41 -15.84 -23.85
C TYR A 365 7.70 -15.36 -25.28
N LYS A 366 7.73 -14.04 -25.50
CA LYS A 366 8.14 -13.45 -26.79
C LYS A 366 9.59 -13.80 -27.11
N GLU A 367 10.51 -13.68 -26.17
CA GLU A 367 11.93 -14.03 -26.37
C GLU A 367 12.08 -15.52 -26.73
N LEU A 368 11.37 -16.42 -26.03
CA LEU A 368 11.34 -17.84 -26.38
C LEU A 368 10.84 -18.10 -27.80
N ARG A 369 9.80 -17.38 -28.25
CA ARG A 369 9.32 -17.48 -29.64
C ARG A 369 10.32 -16.90 -30.64
N HIS A 370 11.03 -15.84 -30.29
CA HIS A 370 12.03 -15.23 -31.15
C HIS A 370 13.23 -16.15 -31.39
N LEU A 371 13.59 -16.99 -30.40
CA LEU A 371 14.60 -18.05 -30.58
C LEU A 371 14.19 -19.07 -31.66
N ILE A 372 12.88 -19.34 -31.80
CA ILE A 372 12.34 -20.27 -32.81
C ILE A 372 12.13 -19.57 -34.16
N HIS A 373 11.73 -18.29 -34.13
CA HIS A 373 11.44 -17.50 -35.33
C HIS A 373 12.20 -16.15 -35.33
N PRO A 374 13.49 -16.14 -35.70
CA PRO A 374 14.37 -14.97 -35.56
C PRO A 374 13.99 -13.73 -36.39
N HIS A 375 13.15 -13.90 -37.41
CA HIS A 375 12.67 -12.81 -38.27
C HIS A 375 11.24 -12.37 -37.94
N ALA A 376 10.61 -12.98 -36.93
CA ALA A 376 9.23 -12.66 -36.56
C ALA A 376 9.17 -11.37 -35.73
N VAL A 377 8.44 -10.37 -36.23
CA VAL A 377 8.09 -9.17 -35.46
C VAL A 377 6.86 -9.48 -34.60
N ILE A 378 7.11 -9.87 -33.35
CA ILE A 378 6.06 -10.24 -32.39
C ILE A 378 5.80 -9.05 -31.43
N PRO A 379 4.71 -8.30 -31.60
CA PRO A 379 4.35 -7.23 -30.66
C PRO A 379 3.77 -7.80 -29.37
N ILE A 380 4.08 -7.18 -28.23
CA ILE A 380 3.38 -7.46 -26.97
C ILE A 380 2.05 -6.73 -26.97
N LYS A 381 0.96 -7.44 -26.68
CA LYS A 381 -0.39 -6.89 -26.64
C LYS A 381 -1.03 -7.02 -25.25
N LEU A 382 -1.80 -6.02 -24.84
CA LEU A 382 -2.73 -6.07 -23.70
C LEU A 382 -4.14 -5.90 -24.24
N GLY A 383 -4.90 -7.00 -24.27
CA GLY A 383 -6.15 -7.05 -25.02
C GLY A 383 -5.85 -6.79 -26.50
N ASP A 384 -6.57 -5.85 -27.10
CA ASP A 384 -6.42 -5.50 -28.52
C ASP A 384 -5.34 -4.44 -28.79
N ARG A 385 -4.73 -3.87 -27.73
CA ARG A 385 -3.75 -2.79 -27.86
C ARG A 385 -2.32 -3.30 -27.82
N VAL A 386 -1.47 -2.80 -28.72
CA VAL A 386 -0.01 -3.02 -28.67
C VAL A 386 0.58 -2.16 -27.56
N VAL A 387 1.43 -2.77 -26.74
CA VAL A 387 2.13 -2.09 -25.65
C VAL A 387 3.42 -1.49 -26.20
N PRO A 388 3.68 -0.18 -25.98
CA PRO A 388 4.94 0.44 -26.38
C PRO A 388 6.15 -0.23 -25.71
N THR A 389 7.27 -0.29 -26.42
CA THR A 389 8.51 -0.94 -25.94
C THR A 389 9.02 -0.28 -24.66
N GLU A 390 8.88 1.05 -24.55
CA GLU A 390 9.31 1.83 -23.39
C GLU A 390 8.61 1.40 -22.11
N VAL A 391 7.32 1.02 -22.20
CA VAL A 391 6.54 0.52 -21.06
C VAL A 391 7.06 -0.85 -20.62
N VAL A 392 7.40 -1.72 -21.56
CA VAL A 392 7.94 -3.06 -21.29
C VAL A 392 9.34 -2.94 -20.68
N THR A 393 10.23 -2.15 -21.28
CA THR A 393 11.58 -1.89 -20.75
C THR A 393 11.53 -1.25 -19.37
N GLY A 394 10.60 -0.31 -19.15
CA GLY A 394 10.37 0.27 -17.82
C GLY A 394 9.92 -0.75 -16.78
N ALA A 395 9.06 -1.71 -17.15
CA ALA A 395 8.64 -2.80 -16.26
C ALA A 395 9.79 -3.76 -15.92
N ILE A 396 10.66 -4.08 -16.88
CA ILE A 396 11.87 -4.88 -16.67
C ILE A 396 12.83 -4.16 -15.72
N GLY A 397 13.17 -2.89 -16.02
CA GLY A 397 14.07 -2.10 -15.19
C GLY A 397 13.55 -1.94 -13.76
N PHE A 398 12.24 -1.69 -13.60
CA PHE A 398 11.61 -1.61 -12.28
C PHE A 398 11.82 -2.91 -11.51
N THR A 399 11.47 -4.04 -12.12
CA THR A 399 11.48 -5.34 -11.44
C THR A 399 12.90 -5.77 -11.11
N PHE A 400 13.85 -5.54 -12.02
CA PHE A 400 15.26 -5.78 -11.76
C PHE A 400 15.75 -4.98 -10.55
N LEU A 401 15.49 -3.67 -10.53
CA LEU A 401 15.93 -2.80 -9.45
C LEU A 401 15.26 -3.15 -8.12
N TYR A 402 13.97 -3.47 -8.15
CA TYR A 402 13.22 -3.96 -6.98
C TYR A 402 13.86 -5.22 -6.39
N MET A 403 14.18 -6.22 -7.22
CA MET A 403 14.82 -7.46 -6.77
C MET A 403 16.25 -7.24 -6.25
N VAL A 404 17.04 -6.37 -6.89
CA VAL A 404 18.40 -6.03 -6.41
C VAL A 404 18.34 -5.41 -5.03
N ILE A 405 17.45 -4.44 -4.82
CA ILE A 405 17.28 -3.78 -3.52
C ILE A 405 16.78 -4.76 -2.47
N PHE A 406 15.82 -5.62 -2.83
CA PHE A 406 15.32 -6.68 -1.96
C PHE A 406 16.43 -7.60 -1.45
N PHE A 407 17.32 -8.08 -2.33
CA PHE A 407 18.43 -8.93 -1.93
C PHE A 407 19.48 -8.19 -1.08
N ILE A 408 19.84 -6.95 -1.45
CA ILE A 408 20.80 -6.13 -0.68
C ILE A 408 20.26 -5.83 0.72
N ALA A 409 19.00 -5.41 0.83
CA ALA A 409 18.38 -5.11 2.11
C ALA A 409 18.23 -6.39 2.96
N SER A 410 17.87 -7.53 2.36
CA SER A 410 17.80 -8.81 3.07
C SER A 410 19.17 -9.22 3.64
N MET A 411 20.23 -9.06 2.84
CA MET A 411 21.61 -9.32 3.27
C MET A 411 22.06 -8.34 4.38
N ALA A 412 21.64 -7.09 4.32
CA ALA A 412 21.89 -6.14 5.40
C ALA A 412 21.16 -6.54 6.69
N MET A 413 19.92 -7.02 6.61
CA MET A 413 19.19 -7.53 7.79
C MET A 413 19.85 -8.76 8.42
N THR A 414 20.39 -9.68 7.61
CA THR A 414 21.16 -10.82 8.15
C THR A 414 22.49 -10.38 8.77
N PHE A 415 23.15 -9.38 8.20
CA PHE A 415 24.36 -8.77 8.80
C PHE A 415 24.07 -8.15 10.18
N LEU A 416 22.84 -7.68 10.42
CA LEU A 416 22.38 -7.17 11.71
C LEU A 416 22.00 -8.28 12.71
N GLY A 417 22.14 -9.55 12.35
CA GLY A 417 21.96 -10.69 13.23
C GLY A 417 20.61 -11.41 13.11
N LEU A 418 19.74 -11.03 12.16
CA LEU A 418 18.52 -11.78 11.89
C LEU A 418 18.81 -13.08 11.14
N ASP A 419 18.02 -14.12 11.41
CA ASP A 419 18.04 -15.33 10.60
C ASP A 419 17.51 -15.06 9.17
N ILE A 420 17.82 -15.96 8.24
CA ILE A 420 17.49 -15.80 6.81
C ILE A 420 15.99 -15.64 6.58
N VAL A 421 15.14 -16.37 7.33
CA VAL A 421 13.68 -16.33 7.14
C VAL A 421 13.14 -14.99 7.62
N SER A 422 13.55 -14.54 8.81
CA SER A 422 13.16 -13.23 9.34
C SER A 422 13.67 -12.09 8.48
N ALA A 423 14.92 -12.14 8.00
CA ALA A 423 15.51 -11.13 7.15
C ALA A 423 14.79 -11.01 5.79
N ILE A 424 14.63 -12.11 5.06
CA ILE A 424 13.97 -12.11 3.75
C ILE A 424 12.51 -11.69 3.88
N SER A 425 11.79 -12.22 4.87
CA SER A 425 10.36 -11.91 5.04
C SER A 425 10.13 -10.48 5.53
N SER A 426 10.96 -9.94 6.43
CA SER A 426 10.86 -8.54 6.90
C SER A 426 11.07 -7.55 5.75
N VAL A 427 11.99 -7.82 4.83
CA VAL A 427 12.19 -6.97 3.65
C VAL A 427 11.09 -7.18 2.61
N ALA A 428 10.66 -8.43 2.36
CA ALA A 428 9.57 -8.71 1.42
C ALA A 428 8.29 -7.98 1.84
N THR A 429 7.93 -8.08 3.11
CA THR A 429 6.70 -7.50 3.65
C THR A 429 6.77 -5.97 3.71
N THR A 430 7.91 -5.39 4.06
CA THR A 430 8.06 -3.91 4.12
C THR A 430 8.17 -3.28 2.74
N MET A 431 8.92 -3.86 1.81
CA MET A 431 8.96 -3.39 0.41
C MET A 431 7.64 -3.61 -0.32
N GLY A 432 6.97 -4.73 -0.06
CA GLY A 432 5.67 -5.04 -0.65
C GLY A 432 4.53 -4.20 -0.07
N GLY A 433 4.72 -3.65 1.14
CA GLY A 433 3.69 -2.95 1.88
C GLY A 433 2.61 -3.90 2.41
N VAL A 434 3.02 -5.08 2.90
CA VAL A 434 2.09 -6.14 3.34
C VAL A 434 1.86 -6.10 4.85
N GLY A 435 2.92 -6.04 5.67
CA GLY A 435 2.85 -5.92 7.12
C GLY A 435 3.46 -7.11 7.85
N PRO A 436 2.75 -8.25 7.93
CA PRO A 436 3.29 -9.46 8.55
C PRO A 436 4.31 -10.15 7.64
N GLY A 437 5.31 -10.79 8.25
CA GLY A 437 6.32 -11.62 7.61
C GLY A 437 6.34 -13.03 8.20
N LEU A 438 7.53 -13.60 8.36
CA LEU A 438 7.78 -14.90 9.00
C LEU A 438 8.92 -14.76 10.02
N GLY A 439 9.13 -15.79 10.84
CA GLY A 439 10.14 -15.74 11.89
C GLY A 439 9.78 -14.70 12.96
N VAL A 440 10.73 -13.85 13.35
CA VAL A 440 10.51 -12.84 14.42
C VAL A 440 9.48 -11.76 14.05
N VAL A 441 9.18 -11.61 12.76
CA VAL A 441 8.17 -10.67 12.23
C VAL A 441 6.90 -11.40 11.77
N GLY A 442 6.61 -12.56 12.35
CA GLY A 442 5.45 -13.40 12.02
C GLY A 442 4.08 -12.69 12.14
N PRO A 443 2.99 -13.33 11.68
CA PRO A 443 1.66 -12.74 11.64
C PRO A 443 1.05 -12.38 12.99
N LEU A 444 1.48 -13.07 14.07
CA LEU A 444 1.05 -12.80 15.44
C LEU A 444 2.20 -12.16 16.27
N SER A 445 3.24 -11.68 15.59
CA SER A 445 4.40 -11.02 16.20
C SER A 445 4.46 -9.56 15.73
N ASN A 446 5.52 -8.85 16.10
CA ASN A 446 5.69 -7.44 15.80
C ASN A 446 7.17 -7.13 15.55
N PHE A 447 7.45 -5.93 15.10
CA PHE A 447 8.79 -5.47 14.73
C PHE A 447 9.56 -4.88 15.91
N SER A 448 9.07 -4.99 17.16
CA SER A 448 9.72 -4.38 18.32
C SER A 448 11.14 -4.93 18.54
N GLU A 449 11.35 -6.22 18.31
CA GLU A 449 12.63 -6.93 18.47
C GLU A 449 13.68 -6.59 17.39
N ILE A 450 13.27 -5.90 16.32
CA ILE A 450 14.19 -5.52 15.25
C ILE A 450 15.17 -4.45 15.77
N PRO A 451 16.49 -4.59 15.55
CA PRO A 451 17.46 -3.57 15.93
C PRO A 451 17.10 -2.20 15.33
N TYR A 452 17.36 -1.10 16.04
CA TYR A 452 16.99 0.24 15.57
C TYR A 452 17.55 0.59 14.19
N ILE A 453 18.77 0.16 13.87
CA ILE A 453 19.35 0.38 12.54
C ILE A 453 18.63 -0.45 11.46
N GLY A 454 18.13 -1.63 11.81
CA GLY A 454 17.26 -2.45 10.96
C GLY A 454 15.91 -1.77 10.74
N LYS A 455 15.30 -1.18 11.78
CA LYS A 455 14.06 -0.40 11.63
C LYS A 455 14.22 0.74 10.63
N TRP A 456 15.34 1.47 10.66
CA TRP A 456 15.63 2.51 9.65
C TRP A 456 15.74 1.96 8.22
N LEU A 457 16.39 0.80 8.05
CA LEU A 457 16.46 0.14 6.74
C LEU A 457 15.07 -0.28 6.25
N LEU A 458 14.24 -0.84 7.14
CA LEU A 458 12.87 -1.24 6.81
C LEU A 458 11.95 -0.03 6.53
N ILE A 459 12.13 1.08 7.25
CA ILE A 459 11.47 2.37 6.93
C ILE A 459 11.81 2.82 5.51
N PHE A 460 13.09 2.74 5.13
CA PHE A 460 13.51 3.05 3.77
C PHE A 460 12.87 2.10 2.75
N CYS A 461 12.78 0.80 3.06
CA CYS A 461 12.13 -0.20 2.22
C CYS A 461 10.63 0.10 2.01
N MET A 462 9.90 0.47 3.06
CA MET A 462 8.49 0.87 3.00
C MET A 462 8.28 2.07 2.07
N LEU A 463 9.08 3.13 2.27
CA LEU A 463 9.02 4.33 1.43
C LEU A 463 9.35 4.01 -0.03
N LEU A 464 10.40 3.21 -0.27
CA LEU A 464 10.87 2.86 -1.60
C LEU A 464 9.83 2.02 -2.36
N GLY A 465 9.26 1.01 -1.70
CA GLY A 465 8.19 0.19 -2.26
C GLY A 465 6.97 1.02 -2.60
N ARG A 466 6.53 1.88 -1.66
CA ARG A 466 5.34 2.71 -1.83
C ARG A 466 5.48 3.77 -2.91
N LEU A 467 6.68 4.33 -3.06
CA LEU A 467 7.00 5.36 -4.04
C LEU A 467 7.45 4.81 -5.39
N GLU A 468 7.20 3.53 -5.67
CA GLU A 468 7.48 2.95 -6.99
C GLU A 468 8.96 3.04 -7.38
N VAL A 469 9.86 2.84 -6.40
CA VAL A 469 11.33 2.73 -6.51
C VAL A 469 12.02 3.95 -7.11
N TYR A 470 11.75 4.26 -8.38
CA TYR A 470 12.34 5.36 -9.15
C TYR A 470 12.08 6.73 -8.55
N THR A 471 10.86 6.99 -8.06
CA THR A 471 10.49 8.29 -7.48
C THR A 471 11.40 8.67 -6.33
N LEU A 472 11.80 7.70 -5.51
CA LEU A 472 12.69 7.93 -4.38
C LEU A 472 14.16 7.92 -4.81
N LEU A 473 14.58 6.94 -5.63
CA LEU A 473 15.98 6.78 -6.03
C LEU A 473 16.49 7.93 -6.91
N ILE A 474 15.63 8.54 -7.73
CA ILE A 474 16.05 9.66 -8.59
C ILE A 474 16.57 10.83 -7.76
N LEU A 475 16.08 11.02 -6.52
CA LEU A 475 16.53 12.07 -5.62
C LEU A 475 17.97 11.89 -5.16
N PHE A 476 18.49 10.66 -5.19
CA PHE A 476 19.89 10.36 -4.87
C PHE A 476 20.81 10.49 -6.09
N THR A 477 20.26 10.77 -7.28
CA THR A 477 21.07 10.95 -8.49
C THR A 477 21.49 12.41 -8.68
N PRO A 478 22.78 12.70 -8.98
CA PRO A 478 23.24 14.07 -9.21
C PRO A 478 22.54 14.77 -10.38
N ILE A 479 22.05 14.00 -11.36
CA ILE A 479 21.37 14.49 -12.56
C ILE A 479 20.06 15.20 -12.18
N PHE A 480 19.39 14.75 -11.13
CA PHE A 480 18.13 15.35 -10.67
C PHE A 480 18.31 16.80 -10.19
N TRP A 481 19.45 17.09 -9.55
CA TRP A 481 19.75 18.39 -8.94
C TRP A 481 20.44 19.38 -9.87
N LYS A 482 20.96 18.91 -11.01
CA LYS A 482 21.61 19.76 -12.01
C LYS A 482 20.57 20.30 -13.01
N GLY A 483 20.23 21.58 -12.90
CA GLY A 483 19.27 22.34 -13.72
C GLY A 483 18.07 22.88 -12.95
#